data_AF-A0A2H6GPW4-F1
#
_entry.id   AF-A0A2H6GPW4-F1
#
_cell.length_a   1.000
_cell.length_b   1.000
_cell.length_c   1.000
_cell.angle_alpha   90.00
_cell.angle_beta   90.00
_cell.angle_gamma   90.00
#
_symmetry.space_group_name_H-M   'P 1'
#
loop_
_entity.id
_entity.type
_entity.pdbx_description
1 polymer ?
#
loop_
_entity_poly.entity_id
_entity_poly.type
_entity_poly.pdbx_seq_one_letter_code
_entity_poly.pdbx_strand_id
1 'polypeptide(L)'
;MGLRVLPPDINASGYHYTGMDRVIRAGLMQIQGLSGEGLDSLLDEREKHGPFIRFGEFMARAPLDLHRDAMRGIRAVPARKMKGWAGRHITMVGWWVTGKPVRTKNGRPMEFATFEDTTDIFDATFFPGAYARFHKKLAQQRPYILKGRVEVEYGVATLNVGWVGFLDDARTGEELT
;
A
#
# COMPACT_ATOMS: atom_id res chain seq x y z
N MET A 1 -6.53 33.64 28.16
CA MET A 1 -6.73 32.21 28.46
C MET A 1 -5.41 31.49 28.24
N GLY A 2 -4.69 31.10 29.31
CA GLY A 2 -3.31 30.58 29.25
C GLY A 2 -3.20 29.10 28.89
N LEU A 3 -3.89 28.66 27.84
CA LEU A 3 -3.80 27.29 27.32
C LEU A 3 -2.59 27.14 26.40
N ARG A 4 -1.79 26.11 26.60
CA ARG A 4 -0.70 25.71 25.71
C ARG A 4 -1.20 24.64 24.75
N VAL A 5 -1.21 24.94 23.45
CA VAL A 5 -1.55 23.96 22.43
C VAL A 5 -0.27 23.36 21.85
N LEU A 6 -0.10 22.04 21.99
CA LEU A 6 0.97 21.30 21.34
C LEU A 6 0.51 20.89 19.93
N PRO A 7 1.42 20.97 18.93
CA PRO A 7 1.10 20.54 17.57
C PRO A 7 0.81 19.02 17.52
N PRO A 8 0.17 18.56 16.44
CA PRO A 8 0.09 17.14 16.16
C PRO A 8 1.49 16.53 16.05
N ASP A 9 1.60 15.31 16.55
CA ASP A 9 2.83 14.52 16.65
C ASP A 9 2.47 13.09 16.32
N ILE A 10 3.13 12.53 15.31
CA ILE A 10 2.83 11.20 14.77
C ILE A 10 3.02 10.08 15.79
N ASN A 11 3.84 10.28 16.83
CA ASN A 11 4.10 9.28 17.87
C ASN A 11 3.35 9.56 19.17
N ALA A 12 2.90 10.79 19.41
CA ALA A 12 2.24 11.18 20.67
C ALA A 12 0.76 11.56 20.54
N SER A 13 0.24 11.78 19.33
CA SER A 13 -1.15 12.22 19.12
C SER A 13 -2.08 11.04 18.82
N GLY A 14 -3.32 11.11 19.30
CA GLY A 14 -4.41 10.23 18.87
C GLY A 14 -5.19 10.83 17.72
N TYR A 15 -6.34 10.22 17.38
CA TYR A 15 -7.26 10.73 16.37
C TYR A 15 -7.78 12.14 16.77
N HIS A 16 -8.39 12.23 17.94
CA HIS A 16 -8.94 13.47 18.50
C HIS A 16 -7.90 14.25 19.33
N TYR A 17 -8.26 15.48 19.65
CA TYR A 17 -7.50 16.30 20.59
C TYR A 17 -7.51 15.64 21.96
N THR A 18 -6.35 15.62 22.61
CA THR A 18 -6.20 15.12 23.98
C THR A 18 -5.63 16.23 24.86
N GLY A 19 -5.97 16.27 26.13
CA GLY A 19 -5.49 17.34 26.99
C GLY A 19 -5.54 16.99 28.47
N MET A 20 -4.63 17.58 29.22
CA MET A 20 -4.55 17.51 30.67
C MET A 20 -4.09 18.88 31.20
N ASP A 21 -4.71 19.34 32.28
CA ASP A 21 -4.51 20.66 32.88
C ASP A 21 -4.68 21.82 31.87
N ARG A 22 -3.59 22.56 31.60
CA ARG A 22 -3.57 23.70 30.66
C ARG A 22 -2.88 23.36 29.35
N VAL A 23 -2.70 22.07 29.05
CA VAL A 23 -2.03 21.60 27.83
C VAL A 23 -3.01 20.78 26.99
N ILE A 24 -3.16 21.16 25.73
CA ILE A 24 -3.95 20.42 24.73
C ILE A 24 -3.00 19.98 23.63
N ARG A 25 -2.93 18.68 23.33
CA ARG A 25 -2.27 18.15 22.15
C ARG A 25 -3.29 18.00 21.03
N ALA A 26 -2.97 18.59 19.90
CA ALA A 26 -3.86 18.58 18.76
C ALA A 26 -3.89 17.17 18.12
N GLY A 27 -5.09 16.69 17.79
CA GLY A 27 -5.30 15.34 17.23
C GLY A 27 -4.89 15.24 15.76
N LEU A 28 -4.59 14.03 15.28
CA LEU A 28 -4.18 13.81 13.90
C LEU A 28 -5.31 14.03 12.88
N MET A 29 -6.57 14.09 13.30
CA MET A 29 -7.73 14.35 12.41
C MET A 29 -7.66 15.69 11.65
N GLN A 30 -6.79 16.61 12.07
CA GLN A 30 -6.58 17.89 11.39
C GLN A 30 -5.66 17.78 10.15
N ILE A 31 -4.89 16.68 10.02
CA ILE A 31 -3.92 16.49 8.94
C ILE A 31 -4.67 16.25 7.63
N GLN A 32 -4.51 17.18 6.70
CA GLN A 32 -5.12 17.09 5.37
C GLN A 32 -4.46 15.98 4.54
N GLY A 33 -5.26 15.26 3.76
CA GLY A 33 -4.77 14.23 2.83
C GLY A 33 -4.85 12.79 3.36
N LEU A 34 -5.18 12.60 4.64
CA LEU A 34 -5.53 11.31 5.23
C LEU A 34 -7.05 11.15 5.31
N SER A 35 -7.57 10.01 4.87
CA SER A 35 -8.94 9.62 5.23
C SER A 35 -9.03 9.24 6.71
N GLY A 36 -10.24 9.19 7.26
CA GLY A 36 -10.46 8.66 8.61
C GLY A 36 -9.93 7.23 8.76
N GLU A 37 -10.22 6.37 7.78
CA GLU A 37 -9.72 4.99 7.69
C GLU A 37 -8.19 4.93 7.60
N GLY A 38 -7.59 5.80 6.79
CA GLY A 38 -6.13 5.91 6.69
C GLY A 38 -5.50 6.32 8.03
N LEU A 39 -6.15 7.22 8.77
CA LEU A 39 -5.66 7.62 10.09
C LEU A 39 -5.81 6.51 11.14
N ASP A 40 -6.93 5.79 11.12
CA ASP A 40 -7.15 4.63 12.00
C ASP A 40 -6.11 3.54 11.71
N SER A 41 -5.90 3.20 10.43
CA SER A 41 -4.85 2.27 9.99
C SER A 41 -3.46 2.70 10.46
N LEU A 42 -3.14 3.98 10.39
CA LEU A 42 -1.85 4.52 10.85
C LEU A 42 -1.67 4.41 12.37
N LEU A 43 -2.74 4.63 13.14
CA LEU A 43 -2.72 4.50 14.60
C LEU A 43 -2.60 3.04 15.02
N ASP A 44 -3.35 2.13 14.39
CA ASP A 44 -3.26 0.68 14.58
C ASP A 44 -1.85 0.16 14.26
N GLU A 45 -1.27 0.62 13.15
CA GLU A 45 0.07 0.26 12.72
C GLU A 45 1.13 0.72 13.72
N ARG A 46 0.97 1.93 14.29
CA ARG A 46 1.83 2.45 15.36
C ARG A 46 1.68 1.65 16.65
N GLU A 47 0.48 1.21 17.00
CA GLU A 47 0.22 0.40 18.20
C GLU A 47 0.85 -0.99 18.07
N LYS A 48 0.70 -1.64 16.92
CA LYS A 48 1.20 -3.00 16.66
C LYS A 48 2.73 -3.08 16.56
N HIS A 49 3.35 -2.10 15.91
CA HIS A 49 4.79 -2.18 15.58
C HIS A 49 5.62 -1.07 16.25
N GLY A 50 5.02 -0.28 17.14
CA GLY A 50 5.69 0.76 17.90
C GLY A 50 5.88 2.09 17.13
N PRO A 51 6.52 3.08 17.79
CA PRO A 51 6.68 4.43 17.26
C PRO A 51 7.54 4.45 16.01
N PHE A 52 7.27 5.41 15.13
CA PHE A 52 8.08 5.64 13.93
C PHE A 52 9.36 6.39 14.31
N ILE A 53 10.53 5.76 14.16
CA ILE A 53 11.80 6.32 14.60
C ILE A 53 12.40 7.24 13.52
N ARG A 54 12.16 6.93 12.24
CA ARG A 54 12.70 7.67 11.10
C ARG A 54 11.63 7.87 10.03
N PHE A 55 11.81 8.92 9.23
CA PHE A 55 10.88 9.23 8.13
C PHE A 55 10.73 8.08 7.12
N GLY A 56 11.82 7.38 6.77
CA GLY A 56 11.75 6.24 5.86
C GLY A 56 10.92 5.07 6.40
N GLU A 57 10.96 4.85 7.72
CA GLU A 57 10.16 3.82 8.39
C GLU A 57 8.68 4.20 8.39
N PHE A 58 8.38 5.48 8.70
CA PHE A 58 7.03 6.01 8.59
C PHE A 58 6.47 5.81 7.17
N MET A 59 7.21 6.19 6.13
CA MET A 59 6.75 6.02 4.74
C MET A 59 6.63 4.54 4.32
N ALA A 60 7.39 3.63 4.93
CA ALA A 60 7.29 2.19 4.64
C ALA A 60 6.12 1.51 5.36
N ARG A 61 5.52 2.16 6.37
CA ARG A 61 4.39 1.64 7.15
C ARG A 61 3.12 2.49 6.97
N ALA A 62 3.22 3.61 6.27
CA ALA A 62 2.15 4.57 6.10
C ALA A 62 1.02 4.00 5.23
N PRO A 63 -0.25 4.34 5.51
CA PRO A 63 -1.36 4.03 4.60
C PRO A 63 -1.10 4.62 3.20
N LEU A 64 -1.62 3.93 2.17
CA LEU A 64 -1.41 4.33 0.77
C LEU A 64 -1.92 5.76 0.47
N ASP A 65 -2.89 6.26 1.24
CA ASP A 65 -3.37 7.66 1.22
C ASP A 65 -2.23 8.69 1.26
N LEU A 66 -1.20 8.44 2.07
CA LEU A 66 -0.05 9.34 2.23
C LEU A 66 0.91 9.31 1.03
N HIS A 67 0.72 8.36 0.10
CA HIS A 67 1.50 8.25 -1.13
C HIS A 67 0.81 8.88 -2.35
N ARG A 68 -0.31 9.61 -2.16
CA ARG A 68 -1.08 10.22 -3.26
C ARG A 68 -0.23 11.00 -4.27
N ASP A 69 0.75 11.78 -3.79
CA ASP A 69 1.62 12.54 -4.68
C ASP A 69 2.63 11.66 -5.43
N ALA A 70 3.13 10.58 -4.82
CA ALA A 70 3.96 9.59 -5.52
C ALA A 70 3.15 8.81 -6.58
N MET A 71 1.84 8.66 -6.35
CA MET A 71 0.91 8.09 -7.34
C MET A 71 0.53 9.07 -8.44
N ARG A 72 0.86 10.36 -8.31
CA ARG A 72 0.52 11.38 -9.32
C ARG A 72 1.22 11.04 -10.64
N GLY A 73 0.44 10.91 -11.70
CA GLY A 73 0.94 10.53 -13.03
C GLY A 73 0.89 9.02 -13.31
N ILE A 74 0.67 8.18 -12.30
CA ILE A 74 0.42 6.75 -12.50
C ILE A 74 -1.07 6.56 -12.82
N ARG A 75 -1.37 6.03 -14.00
CA ARG A 75 -2.74 5.65 -14.40
C ARG A 75 -3.11 4.30 -13.78
N ALA A 76 -3.17 4.25 -12.46
CA ALA A 76 -3.54 3.06 -11.71
C ALA A 76 -5.06 2.81 -11.77
N VAL A 77 -5.45 1.55 -12.00
CA VAL A 77 -6.84 1.10 -11.86
C VAL A 77 -7.09 0.75 -10.40
N PRO A 78 -8.13 1.32 -9.76
CA PRO A 78 -8.50 0.95 -8.39
C PRO A 78 -8.93 -0.52 -8.29
N ALA A 79 -8.58 -1.19 -7.20
CA ALA A 79 -8.88 -2.61 -6.96
C ALA A 79 -10.37 -2.93 -7.16
N ARG A 80 -11.28 -2.14 -6.59
CA ARG A 80 -12.74 -2.32 -6.76
C ARG A 80 -13.23 -2.28 -8.21
N LYS A 81 -12.45 -1.70 -9.14
CA LYS A 81 -12.80 -1.59 -10.56
C LYS A 81 -12.13 -2.65 -11.42
N MET A 82 -11.20 -3.43 -10.88
CA MET A 82 -10.35 -4.36 -11.62
C MET A 82 -11.12 -5.32 -12.52
N LYS A 83 -12.23 -5.90 -12.03
CA LYS A 83 -13.06 -6.86 -12.79
C LYS A 83 -13.56 -6.30 -14.13
N GLY A 84 -13.84 -5.00 -14.20
CA GLY A 84 -14.27 -4.33 -15.44
C GLY A 84 -13.18 -4.22 -16.51
N TRP A 85 -11.95 -4.63 -16.22
CA TRP A 85 -10.80 -4.59 -17.13
C TRP A 85 -10.40 -5.97 -17.65
N ALA A 86 -11.29 -6.97 -17.57
CA ALA A 86 -11.05 -8.33 -18.05
C ALA A 86 -10.41 -8.35 -19.46
N GLY A 87 -9.34 -9.14 -19.61
CA GLY A 87 -8.56 -9.27 -20.83
C GLY A 87 -7.62 -8.10 -21.16
N ARG A 88 -7.64 -7.00 -20.39
CA ARG A 88 -6.82 -5.81 -20.63
C ARG A 88 -5.56 -5.80 -19.77
N HIS A 89 -4.52 -5.16 -20.30
CA HIS A 89 -3.34 -4.83 -19.51
C HIS A 89 -3.57 -3.53 -18.75
N ILE A 90 -3.34 -3.56 -17.43
CA ILE A 90 -3.54 -2.44 -16.53
C ILE A 90 -2.34 -2.25 -15.61
N THR A 91 -2.26 -1.08 -14.99
CA THR A 91 -1.38 -0.81 -13.85
C THR A 91 -2.22 -0.76 -12.59
N MET A 92 -1.76 -1.39 -11.52
CA MET A 92 -2.35 -1.33 -10.19
C MET A 92 -1.27 -0.92 -9.19
N VAL A 93 -1.69 -0.30 -8.09
CA VAL A 93 -0.80 0.08 -6.98
C VAL A 93 -1.41 -0.51 -5.73
N GLY A 94 -0.60 -1.13 -4.87
CA GLY A 94 -1.12 -1.69 -3.63
C GLY A 94 -0.04 -2.18 -2.67
N TRP A 95 -0.43 -2.35 -1.42
CA TRP A 95 0.37 -2.96 -0.37
C TRP A 95 0.32 -4.48 -0.50
N TRP A 96 1.45 -5.13 -0.21
CA TRP A 96 1.48 -6.58 -0.07
C TRP A 96 0.72 -7.00 1.18
N VAL A 97 -0.29 -7.85 1.03
CA VAL A 97 -1.02 -8.43 2.17
C VAL A 97 -0.43 -9.79 2.51
N THR A 98 -0.44 -10.71 1.54
CA THR A 98 0.05 -12.08 1.75
C THR A 98 0.39 -12.75 0.43
N GLY A 99 1.17 -13.83 0.49
CA GLY A 99 1.54 -14.62 -0.67
C GLY A 99 1.67 -16.10 -0.33
N LYS A 100 1.39 -16.93 -1.33
CA LYS A 100 1.45 -18.38 -1.28
C LYS A 100 2.29 -18.89 -2.45
N PRO A 101 3.58 -19.20 -2.21
CA PRO A 101 4.41 -19.88 -3.19
C PRO A 101 3.83 -21.26 -3.50
N VAL A 102 3.72 -21.57 -4.79
CA VAL A 102 3.20 -22.86 -5.29
C VAL A 102 4.05 -23.35 -6.45
N ARG A 103 3.94 -24.63 -6.75
CA ARG A 103 4.57 -25.23 -7.94
C ARG A 103 3.50 -25.58 -8.95
N THR A 104 3.78 -25.27 -10.21
CA THR A 104 2.98 -25.76 -11.34
C THR A 104 3.02 -27.30 -11.40
N LYS A 105 2.12 -27.91 -12.19
CA LYS A 105 2.12 -29.36 -12.46
C LYS A 105 3.49 -29.89 -12.92
N ASN A 106 4.28 -29.03 -13.58
CA ASN A 106 5.58 -29.35 -14.14
C ASN A 106 6.73 -28.99 -13.18
N GLY A 107 6.43 -28.71 -11.90
CA GLY A 107 7.40 -28.42 -10.86
C GLY A 107 7.97 -26.99 -10.84
N ARG A 108 7.65 -26.14 -11.83
CA ARG A 108 8.16 -24.76 -11.89
C ARG A 108 7.50 -23.88 -10.80
N PRO A 109 8.28 -23.06 -10.07
CA PRO A 109 7.75 -22.21 -9.00
C PRO A 109 6.92 -21.05 -9.57
N MET A 110 5.88 -20.65 -8.84
CA MET A 110 5.04 -19.48 -9.08
C MET A 110 4.44 -19.03 -7.74
N GLU A 111 3.72 -17.92 -7.71
CA GLU A 111 3.09 -17.43 -6.48
C GLU A 111 1.72 -16.81 -6.75
N PHE A 112 0.77 -17.10 -5.86
CA PHE A 112 -0.47 -16.35 -5.73
C PHE A 112 -0.30 -15.36 -4.58
N ALA A 113 -0.58 -14.09 -4.81
CA ALA A 113 -0.47 -13.07 -3.77
C ALA A 113 -1.69 -12.16 -3.78
N THR A 114 -1.99 -11.61 -2.61
CA THR A 114 -3.05 -10.63 -2.42
C THR A 114 -2.41 -9.30 -2.07
N PHE A 115 -2.92 -8.25 -2.72
CA PHE A 115 -2.55 -6.88 -2.48
C PHE A 115 -3.77 -6.07 -2.09
N GLU A 116 -3.58 -4.90 -1.50
CA GLU A 116 -4.67 -3.98 -1.19
C GLU A 116 -4.36 -2.55 -1.61
N ASP A 117 -5.37 -1.85 -2.07
CA ASP A 117 -5.34 -0.40 -2.20
C ASP A 117 -6.41 0.24 -1.29
N THR A 118 -6.54 1.56 -1.34
CA THR A 118 -7.52 2.32 -0.55
C THR A 118 -8.99 2.02 -0.91
N THR A 119 -9.24 1.11 -1.86
CA THR A 119 -10.56 0.85 -2.43
C THR A 119 -11.02 -0.60 -2.30
N ASP A 120 -10.10 -1.57 -2.33
CA ASP A 120 -10.38 -3.00 -2.13
C ASP A 120 -9.07 -3.82 -2.06
N ILE A 121 -9.20 -5.11 -1.75
CA ILE A 121 -8.16 -6.11 -2.00
C ILE A 121 -8.22 -6.60 -3.46
N PHE A 122 -7.09 -7.07 -3.99
CA PHE A 122 -7.02 -7.72 -5.29
C PHE A 122 -5.97 -8.83 -5.34
N ASP A 123 -6.29 -9.88 -6.09
CA ASP A 123 -5.40 -11.03 -6.26
C ASP A 123 -4.50 -10.86 -7.49
N ALA A 124 -3.28 -11.37 -7.36
CA ALA A 124 -2.25 -11.33 -8.37
C ALA A 124 -1.59 -12.70 -8.49
N THR A 125 -1.33 -13.11 -9.74
CA THR A 125 -0.60 -14.34 -10.04
C THR A 125 0.74 -14.03 -10.68
N PHE A 126 1.80 -14.52 -10.05
CA PHE A 126 3.17 -14.49 -10.54
C PHE A 126 3.50 -15.84 -11.18
N PHE A 127 3.14 -16.03 -12.44
CA PHE A 127 3.52 -17.23 -13.19
C PHE A 127 5.06 -17.42 -13.25
N PRO A 128 5.57 -18.62 -13.56
CA PRO A 128 6.99 -18.92 -13.38
C PRO A 128 7.98 -17.93 -14.00
N GLY A 129 7.67 -17.37 -15.17
CA GLY A 129 8.50 -16.34 -15.79
C GLY A 129 8.55 -15.04 -14.98
N ALA A 130 7.40 -14.57 -14.49
CA ALA A 130 7.32 -13.38 -13.65
C ALA A 130 7.93 -13.65 -12.26
N TYR A 131 7.65 -14.81 -11.66
CA TYR A 131 8.21 -15.20 -10.38
C TYR A 131 9.74 -15.29 -10.42
N ALA A 132 10.30 -15.95 -11.44
CA ALA A 132 11.76 -16.02 -11.61
C ALA A 132 12.41 -14.62 -11.66
N ARG A 133 11.75 -13.66 -12.31
CA ARG A 133 12.22 -12.27 -12.43
C ARG A 133 12.06 -11.45 -11.16
N PHE A 134 10.95 -11.63 -10.44
CA PHE A 134 10.52 -10.66 -9.41
C PHE A 134 10.41 -11.23 -7.99
N HIS A 135 10.61 -12.53 -7.74
CA HIS A 135 10.46 -13.14 -6.40
C HIS A 135 11.24 -12.41 -5.29
N LYS A 136 12.42 -11.86 -5.58
CA LYS A 136 13.23 -11.10 -4.62
C LYS A 136 12.58 -9.77 -4.18
N LYS A 137 11.64 -9.26 -4.97
CA LYS A 137 10.87 -8.05 -4.65
C LYS A 137 9.61 -8.36 -3.84
N LEU A 138 9.15 -9.60 -3.76
CA LEU A 138 7.89 -9.96 -3.12
C LEU A 138 8.03 -9.97 -1.58
N ALA A 139 6.91 -9.83 -0.88
CA ALA A 139 6.82 -9.76 0.59
C ALA A 139 7.63 -8.64 1.26
N GLN A 140 8.03 -7.60 0.52
CA GLN A 140 8.65 -6.40 1.09
C GLN A 140 7.55 -5.47 1.63
N GLN A 141 7.82 -4.84 2.76
CA GLN A 141 6.92 -3.87 3.42
C GLN A 141 7.01 -2.51 2.72
N ARG A 142 6.58 -2.47 1.46
CA ARG A 142 6.63 -1.29 0.58
C ARG A 142 5.41 -1.28 -0.34
N PRO A 143 4.95 -0.10 -0.80
CA PRO A 143 3.88 -0.01 -1.78
C PRO A 143 4.38 -0.43 -3.18
N TYR A 144 3.66 -1.34 -3.83
CA TYR A 144 4.02 -1.90 -5.13
C TYR A 144 3.34 -1.16 -6.28
N ILE A 145 4.01 -1.14 -7.44
CA ILE A 145 3.40 -0.89 -8.75
C ILE A 145 3.42 -2.22 -9.51
N LEU A 146 2.25 -2.71 -9.87
CA LEU A 146 2.06 -3.96 -10.60
C LEU A 146 1.50 -3.67 -11.99
N LYS A 147 2.12 -4.23 -13.03
CA LYS A 147 1.59 -4.18 -14.40
C LYS A 147 1.32 -5.59 -14.87
N GLY A 148 0.14 -5.82 -15.43
CA GLY A 148 -0.28 -7.15 -15.82
C GLY A 148 -1.59 -7.17 -16.57
N ARG A 149 -1.99 -8.36 -17.01
CA ARG A 149 -3.27 -8.60 -17.68
C ARG A 149 -4.30 -9.05 -16.65
N VAL A 150 -5.49 -8.48 -16.66
CA VAL A 150 -6.60 -8.97 -15.84
C VAL A 150 -7.18 -10.21 -16.51
N GLU A 151 -7.20 -11.32 -15.78
CA GLU A 151 -7.99 -12.50 -16.13
C GLU A 151 -9.16 -12.62 -15.17
N VAL A 152 -10.31 -13.07 -15.69
CA VAL A 152 -11.49 -13.33 -14.88
C VAL A 152 -11.90 -14.77 -15.10
N GLU A 153 -11.87 -15.57 -14.04
CA GLU A 153 -12.27 -16.97 -14.06
C GLU A 153 -13.30 -17.22 -12.97
N TYR A 154 -14.43 -17.84 -13.32
CA TYR A 154 -15.57 -18.08 -12.41
C TYR A 154 -16.03 -16.84 -11.63
N GLY A 155 -15.88 -15.64 -12.22
CA GLY A 155 -16.28 -14.37 -11.63
C GLY A 155 -15.25 -13.72 -10.70
N VAL A 156 -14.10 -14.37 -10.45
CA VAL A 156 -12.97 -13.85 -9.69
C VAL A 156 -11.97 -13.21 -10.63
N ALA A 157 -11.55 -11.97 -10.35
CA ALA A 157 -10.58 -11.26 -11.15
C ALA A 157 -9.19 -11.38 -10.53
N THR A 158 -8.19 -11.72 -11.35
CA THR A 158 -6.79 -11.87 -10.95
C THR A 158 -5.88 -11.11 -11.91
N LEU A 159 -4.85 -10.46 -11.38
CA LEU A 159 -3.85 -9.77 -12.18
C LEU A 159 -2.72 -10.75 -12.50
N ASN A 160 -2.63 -11.15 -13.76
CA ASN A 160 -1.48 -11.91 -14.24
C ASN A 160 -0.30 -10.96 -14.41
N VAL A 161 0.61 -10.97 -13.44
CA VAL A 161 1.67 -9.97 -13.33
C VAL A 161 2.75 -10.21 -14.38
N GLY A 162 3.08 -9.15 -15.13
CA GLY A 162 4.18 -9.13 -16.10
C GLY A 162 5.37 -8.26 -15.68
N TRP A 163 5.15 -7.28 -14.79
CA TRP A 163 6.18 -6.38 -14.29
C TRP A 163 5.86 -5.88 -12.87
N VAL A 164 6.91 -5.66 -12.07
CA VAL A 164 6.85 -5.21 -10.67
C VAL A 164 7.87 -4.10 -10.41
N GLY A 165 7.41 -2.99 -9.83
CA GLY A 165 8.24 -1.95 -9.25
C GLY A 165 7.72 -1.53 -7.87
N PHE A 166 8.45 -0.62 -7.22
CA PHE A 166 7.97 0.01 -6.00
C PHE A 166 7.57 1.46 -6.28
N LEU A 167 6.55 1.93 -5.57
CA LEU A 167 5.99 3.26 -5.77
C LEU A 167 6.93 4.38 -5.31
N ASP A 168 7.73 4.11 -4.29
CA ASP A 168 8.72 5.03 -3.74
C ASP A 168 10.00 5.15 -4.60
N ASP A 169 10.35 4.13 -5.40
CA ASP A 169 11.41 4.22 -6.43
C ASP A 169 11.04 5.26 -7.52
N ALA A 170 9.76 5.38 -7.86
CA ALA A 170 9.28 6.38 -8.82
C ALA A 170 9.53 7.82 -8.36
N ARG A 171 9.73 8.03 -7.05
CA ARG A 171 9.98 9.34 -6.44
C ARG A 171 11.47 9.71 -6.42
N THR A 172 12.37 8.74 -6.50
CA THR A 172 13.84 8.96 -6.44
C THR A 172 14.47 9.20 -7.82
N GLY A 173 13.69 9.15 -8.90
CA GLY A 173 14.19 9.35 -10.26
C GLY A 173 14.87 8.13 -10.86
N GLU A 174 14.77 6.96 -10.20
CA GLU A 174 15.14 5.70 -10.83
C GLU A 174 14.05 5.33 -11.86
N GLU A 175 14.44 5.25 -13.14
CA GLU A 175 13.50 4.93 -14.22
C GLU A 175 12.81 3.58 -13.96
N LEU A 176 11.46 3.62 -13.99
CA LEU A 176 10.57 2.46 -13.95
C LEU A 176 10.69 1.66 -15.26
N THR A 177 11.88 1.11 -15.52
CA THR A 177 12.24 0.38 -16.74
C THR A 177 11.82 -1.09 -16.68
#